data_AF-A0A140L0D1-F1
#
_entry.id   AF-A0A140L0D1-F1
#
_cell.length_a   1.000
_cell.length_b   1.000
_cell.length_c   1.000
_cell.angle_alpha   90.00
_cell.angle_beta   90.00
_cell.angle_gamma   90.00
#
_symmetry.space_group_name_H-M   'P 1'
#
loop_
_entity.id
_entity.type
_entity.pdbx_description
1 polymer ?
#
loop_
_entity_poly.entity_id
_entity_poly.type
_entity_poly.pdbx_seq_one_letter_code
_entity_poly.pdbx_strand_id
1 'polypeptide(L)'
;MVDIAFFLGKPIVLEDLNFGKDRLDTNKKFNRMASNFPFARIVEAMYRRAVKEGVSFKLVSARHTSTIGYWRYTKRYAVPVHCAAALVIGRRAMGFKERVTKELKQLVVQIKQNLTCKVNTYTPREGRGMTRRVRACLRRLEEKLLMHNGLARWQQEAYYSVWHDLKELALSLR
;
A
#
# COMPACT_ATOMS: atom_id res chain seq x y z
N MET A 1 -15.52 -8.17 -16.76
CA MET A 1 -14.51 -8.73 -15.82
C MET A 1 -14.61 -10.25 -15.74
N VAL A 2 -15.78 -10.81 -15.41
CA VAL A 2 -15.96 -12.27 -15.34
C VAL A 2 -15.70 -12.94 -16.68
N ASP A 3 -16.17 -12.36 -17.78
CA ASP A 3 -15.99 -12.96 -19.11
C ASP A 3 -14.51 -13.01 -19.53
N ILE A 4 -13.73 -11.97 -19.17
CA ILE A 4 -12.27 -11.95 -19.37
C ILE A 4 -11.58 -13.02 -18.52
N ALA A 5 -11.98 -13.15 -17.25
CA ALA A 5 -11.41 -14.12 -16.33
C ALA A 5 -11.72 -15.57 -16.78
N PHE A 6 -12.95 -15.81 -17.23
CA PHE A 6 -13.39 -17.06 -17.82
C PHE A 6 -12.57 -17.40 -19.08
N PHE A 7 -12.48 -16.47 -20.03
CA PHE A 7 -11.72 -16.65 -21.26
C PHE A 7 -10.24 -16.96 -21.01
N LEU A 8 -9.62 -16.30 -20.03
CA LEU A 8 -8.21 -16.51 -19.69
C LEU A 8 -7.97 -17.69 -18.73
N GLY A 9 -9.03 -18.35 -18.24
CA GLY A 9 -8.92 -19.40 -17.23
C GLY A 9 -8.25 -18.92 -15.94
N LYS A 10 -8.48 -17.67 -15.54
CA LYS A 10 -7.88 -17.06 -14.34
C LYS A 10 -8.93 -16.78 -13.26
N PRO A 11 -8.58 -16.94 -11.97
CA PRO A 11 -9.46 -16.56 -10.88
C PRO A 11 -9.61 -15.04 -10.80
N ILE A 12 -10.75 -14.60 -10.26
CA ILE A 12 -10.97 -13.21 -9.88
C ILE A 12 -10.53 -13.02 -8.44
N VAL A 13 -9.70 -12.01 -8.20
CA VAL A 13 -9.27 -11.62 -6.86
C VAL A 13 -9.65 -10.17 -6.61
N LEU A 14 -10.28 -9.92 -5.47
CA LEU A 14 -10.61 -8.57 -5.01
C LEU A 14 -10.09 -8.35 -3.59
N GLU A 15 -9.86 -7.08 -3.28
CA GLU A 15 -9.60 -6.65 -1.91
C GLU A 15 -10.87 -6.71 -1.07
N ASP A 16 -10.73 -7.11 0.19
CA ASP A 16 -11.76 -6.98 1.20
C ASP A 16 -11.69 -5.55 1.79
N LEU A 17 -12.37 -4.62 1.13
CA LEU A 17 -12.49 -3.22 1.54
C LEU A 17 -13.75 -3.02 2.38
N ASN A 18 -13.61 -2.22 3.44
CA ASN A 18 -14.73 -1.80 4.27
C ASN A 18 -14.78 -0.26 4.34
N PHE A 19 -15.84 0.30 3.75
CA PHE A 19 -16.11 1.75 3.68
C PHE A 19 -17.08 2.24 4.77
N GLY A 20 -17.23 1.50 5.87
CA GLY A 20 -18.04 1.91 7.02
C GLY A 20 -17.61 3.26 7.62
N LYS A 21 -18.54 3.92 8.34
CA LYS A 21 -18.47 5.32 8.77
C LYS A 21 -17.23 5.71 9.58
N ASP A 22 -16.57 4.75 10.25
CA ASP A 22 -15.57 5.03 11.30
C ASP A 22 -14.12 4.77 10.89
N ARG A 23 -13.83 4.48 9.61
CA ARG A 23 -12.52 3.93 9.20
C ARG A 23 -11.68 4.79 8.27
N LEU A 24 -12.18 5.95 7.86
CA LEU A 24 -11.47 6.84 6.95
C LEU A 24 -11.14 8.15 7.68
N ASP A 25 -9.97 8.21 8.31
CA ASP A 25 -9.36 9.44 8.83
C ASP A 25 -8.92 10.33 7.66
N THR A 26 -9.91 10.88 6.94
CA THR A 26 -9.72 11.70 5.74
C THR A 26 -10.75 12.84 5.75
N ASN A 27 -10.70 13.71 4.74
CA ASN A 27 -11.61 14.84 4.59
C ASN A 27 -13.09 14.39 4.51
N LYS A 28 -13.98 15.15 5.17
CA LYS A 28 -15.45 15.02 5.12
C LYS A 28 -16.01 14.78 3.71
N LYS A 29 -15.48 15.46 2.68
CA LYS A 29 -15.92 15.27 1.28
C LYS A 29 -15.63 13.85 0.78
N PHE A 30 -14.43 13.33 1.07
CA PHE A 30 -14.03 11.97 0.69
C PHE A 30 -14.82 10.94 1.48
N ASN A 31 -15.02 11.15 2.78
CA ASN A 31 -15.78 10.23 3.63
C ASN A 31 -17.22 10.09 3.14
N ARG A 32 -17.86 11.20 2.72
CA ARG A 32 -19.20 11.17 2.10
C ARG A 32 -19.21 10.40 0.78
N MET A 33 -18.21 10.60 -0.08
CA MET A 33 -18.08 9.87 -1.34
C MET A 33 -17.89 8.37 -1.09
N ALA A 34 -17.01 8.01 -0.14
CA ALA A 34 -16.70 6.64 0.21
C ALA A 34 -17.89 5.92 0.87
N SER A 35 -18.63 6.58 1.76
CA SER A 35 -19.83 6.00 2.37
C SER A 35 -20.95 5.72 1.36
N ASN A 36 -21.00 6.51 0.28
CA ASN A 36 -21.99 6.32 -0.78
C ASN A 36 -21.55 5.29 -1.84
N PHE A 37 -20.33 4.77 -1.76
CA PHE A 37 -19.81 3.81 -2.73
C PHE A 37 -20.37 2.41 -2.42
N PRO A 38 -21.14 1.78 -3.35
CA PRO A 38 -21.86 0.53 -3.08
C PRO A 38 -20.94 -0.70 -3.21
N PHE A 39 -19.79 -0.69 -2.54
CA PHE A 39 -18.76 -1.72 -2.69
C PHE A 39 -19.27 -3.14 -2.39
N ALA A 40 -19.98 -3.32 -1.29
CA ALA A 40 -20.52 -4.63 -0.90
C ALA A 40 -21.44 -5.21 -1.99
N ARG A 41 -22.30 -4.36 -2.59
CA ARG A 41 -23.20 -4.77 -3.68
C ARG A 41 -22.43 -5.15 -4.96
N ILE A 42 -21.35 -4.42 -5.27
CA ILE A 42 -20.49 -4.74 -6.42
C ILE A 42 -19.81 -6.10 -6.20
N VAL A 43 -19.24 -6.32 -5.02
CA VAL A 43 -18.59 -7.59 -4.65
C VAL A 43 -19.57 -8.75 -4.73
N GLU A 44 -20.78 -8.59 -4.18
CA GLU A 44 -21.83 -9.60 -4.23
C GLU A 44 -22.26 -9.94 -5.67
N ALA A 45 -22.48 -8.92 -6.50
CA ALA A 45 -22.83 -9.11 -7.90
C ALA A 45 -21.70 -9.83 -8.68
N MET A 46 -20.45 -9.46 -8.44
CA MET A 46 -19.29 -10.12 -9.04
C MET A 46 -19.15 -11.57 -8.58
N TYR A 47 -19.35 -11.84 -7.28
CA TYR A 47 -19.33 -13.20 -6.74
C TYR A 47 -20.42 -14.07 -7.36
N ARG A 48 -21.67 -13.60 -7.39
CA ARG A 48 -22.79 -14.32 -8.01
C ARG A 48 -22.52 -14.65 -9.47
N ARG A 49 -22.01 -13.68 -10.24
CA ARG A 49 -21.66 -13.90 -11.65
C ARG A 49 -20.50 -14.88 -11.79
N ALA A 50 -19.46 -14.77 -10.97
CA ALA A 50 -18.33 -15.70 -11.01
C ALA A 50 -18.76 -17.14 -10.72
N VAL A 51 -19.60 -17.35 -9.70
CA VAL A 51 -20.17 -18.68 -9.39
C VAL A 51 -21.00 -19.22 -10.55
N LYS A 52 -21.86 -18.39 -11.15
CA LYS A 52 -22.69 -18.78 -12.31
C LYS A 52 -21.85 -19.27 -13.50
N GLU A 53 -20.73 -18.59 -13.78
CA GLU A 53 -19.84 -18.89 -14.90
C GLU A 53 -18.74 -19.91 -14.52
N GLY A 54 -18.75 -20.47 -13.31
CA GLY A 54 -17.73 -21.43 -12.86
C GLY A 54 -16.32 -20.83 -12.64
N VAL A 55 -16.22 -19.51 -12.47
CA VAL A 55 -14.95 -18.80 -12.25
C VAL A 55 -14.66 -18.72 -10.74
N SER A 56 -13.46 -19.12 -10.34
CA SER A 56 -13.02 -19.00 -8.95
C SER A 56 -12.92 -17.53 -8.52
N PHE A 57 -13.44 -17.23 -7.32
CA PHE A 57 -13.45 -15.88 -6.75
C PHE A 57 -12.83 -15.89 -5.36
N LYS A 58 -11.93 -14.95 -5.07
CA LYS A 58 -11.24 -14.85 -3.77
C LYS A 58 -11.13 -13.42 -3.28
N LEU A 59 -11.47 -13.21 -2.01
CA LEU A 59 -11.18 -11.97 -1.29
C LEU A 59 -9.82 -12.06 -0.60
N VAL A 60 -9.07 -10.96 -0.62
CA VAL A 60 -7.79 -10.81 0.10
C VAL A 60 -7.79 -9.55 0.93
N SER A 61 -7.02 -9.56 2.02
CA SER A 61 -6.80 -8.36 2.85
C SER A 61 -6.41 -7.15 1.97
N ALA A 62 -7.10 -6.02 2.14
CA ALA A 62 -6.80 -4.76 1.44
C ALA A 62 -5.55 -4.03 2.00
N ARG A 63 -4.93 -4.59 3.02
CA ARG A 63 -3.99 -3.83 3.83
C ARG A 63 -2.70 -3.50 3.09
N HIS A 64 -2.38 -2.21 3.06
CA HIS A 64 -1.17 -1.63 2.47
C HIS A 64 -0.93 -1.92 0.98
N THR A 65 -1.90 -2.44 0.23
CA THR A 65 -1.71 -2.84 -1.17
C THR A 65 -1.26 -1.70 -2.07
N SER A 66 -1.88 -0.52 -1.93
CA SER A 66 -1.50 0.70 -2.64
C SER A 66 -0.12 1.20 -2.23
N THR A 67 0.20 1.18 -0.93
CA THR A 67 1.52 1.60 -0.43
C THR A 67 2.63 0.66 -0.93
N ILE A 68 2.41 -0.65 -0.85
CA ILE A 68 3.35 -1.66 -1.37
C ILE A 68 3.52 -1.46 -2.87
N GLY A 69 2.42 -1.30 -3.61
CA GLY A 69 2.44 -1.04 -5.06
C GLY A 69 3.25 0.20 -5.42
N TYR A 70 3.04 1.29 -4.70
CA TYR A 70 3.79 2.54 -4.87
C TYR A 70 5.29 2.33 -4.68
N TRP A 71 5.70 1.80 -3.53
CA TRP A 71 7.12 1.69 -3.18
C TRP A 71 7.86 0.57 -3.92
N ARG A 72 7.20 -0.54 -4.26
CA ARG A 72 7.87 -1.70 -4.87
C ARG A 72 7.78 -1.78 -6.38
N TYR A 73 6.65 -1.39 -6.95
CA TYR A 73 6.29 -1.82 -8.30
C TYR A 73 6.09 -0.66 -9.28
N THR A 74 5.71 0.53 -8.79
CA THR A 74 5.48 1.70 -9.64
C THR A 74 6.74 2.12 -10.39
N LYS A 75 7.85 2.38 -9.68
CA LYS A 75 9.13 2.75 -10.33
C LYS A 75 9.75 1.58 -11.10
N ARG A 76 9.60 0.35 -10.60
CA ARG A 76 10.24 -0.83 -11.19
C ARG A 76 9.63 -1.23 -12.53
N TYR A 77 8.32 -1.15 -12.65
CA TYR A 77 7.59 -1.56 -13.85
C TYR A 77 7.07 -0.39 -14.67
N ALA A 78 7.34 0.86 -14.25
CA ALA A 78 6.82 2.07 -14.88
C ALA A 78 5.28 2.05 -15.05
N VAL A 79 4.56 1.51 -14.06
CA VAL A 79 3.10 1.37 -14.07
C VAL A 79 2.44 2.32 -13.07
N PRO A 80 1.19 2.79 -13.33
CA PRO A 80 0.43 3.54 -12.36
C PRO A 80 0.21 2.79 -11.05
N VAL A 81 0.02 3.53 -9.96
CA VAL A 81 -0.16 2.96 -8.60
C VAL A 81 -1.31 1.94 -8.51
N HIS A 82 -2.39 2.14 -9.27
CA HIS A 82 -3.54 1.22 -9.28
C HIS A 82 -3.18 -0.13 -9.94
N CYS A 83 -2.42 -0.11 -11.03
CA CYS A 83 -1.89 -1.33 -11.66
C CYS A 83 -0.89 -2.03 -10.75
N ALA A 84 -0.02 -1.26 -10.09
CA ALA A 84 0.89 -1.80 -9.09
C ALA A 84 0.15 -2.44 -7.91
N ALA A 85 -0.93 -1.82 -7.42
CA ALA A 85 -1.77 -2.38 -6.36
C ALA A 85 -2.44 -3.70 -6.82
N ALA A 86 -2.97 -3.75 -8.05
CA ALA A 86 -3.53 -4.97 -8.64
C ALA A 86 -2.51 -6.11 -8.66
N LEU A 87 -1.23 -5.83 -8.96
CA LEU A 87 -0.16 -6.81 -8.86
C LEU A 87 0.03 -7.31 -7.42
N VAL A 88 -0.01 -6.44 -6.41
CA VAL A 88 0.08 -6.84 -4.99
C VAL A 88 -1.08 -7.76 -4.62
N ILE A 89 -2.30 -7.44 -5.04
CA ILE A 89 -3.51 -8.24 -4.79
C ILE A 89 -3.34 -9.67 -5.34
N GLY A 90 -2.92 -9.78 -6.61
CA GLY A 90 -2.69 -11.08 -7.25
C GLY A 90 -1.61 -11.89 -6.53
N ARG A 91 -0.48 -11.26 -6.20
CA ARG A 91 0.61 -11.90 -5.44
C ARG A 91 0.14 -12.35 -4.05
N ARG A 92 -0.70 -11.56 -3.39
CA ARG A 92 -1.28 -11.88 -2.09
C ARG A 92 -2.20 -13.11 -2.19
N ALA A 93 -3.06 -13.18 -3.20
CA ALA A 93 -3.91 -14.35 -3.45
C ALA A 93 -3.10 -15.64 -3.68
N MET A 94 -1.95 -15.53 -4.34
CA MET A 94 -1.01 -16.64 -4.61
C MET A 94 -0.14 -17.05 -3.41
N GLY A 95 -0.23 -16.38 -2.26
CA GLY A 95 0.56 -16.76 -1.07
C GLY A 95 1.91 -16.04 -0.91
N PHE A 96 2.28 -15.12 -1.81
CA PHE A 96 3.57 -14.42 -1.70
C PHE A 96 3.60 -13.41 -0.55
N LYS A 97 4.77 -13.33 0.10
CA LYS A 97 5.11 -12.28 1.06
C LYS A 97 5.76 -11.09 0.36
N GLU A 98 5.45 -9.88 0.80
CA GLU A 98 6.00 -8.66 0.22
C GLU A 98 7.27 -8.25 0.97
N ARG A 99 8.41 -8.47 0.31
CA ARG A 99 9.74 -8.22 0.89
C ARG A 99 10.18 -6.79 0.63
N VAL A 100 10.84 -6.21 1.61
CA VAL A 100 11.61 -4.96 1.48
C VAL A 100 12.90 -5.29 0.73
N THR A 101 13.10 -4.67 -0.43
CA THR A 101 14.28 -4.88 -1.27
C THR A 101 15.44 -3.97 -0.84
N LYS A 102 16.66 -4.26 -1.31
CA LYS A 102 17.84 -3.44 -1.01
C LYS A 102 17.68 -2.03 -1.59
N GLU A 103 17.09 -1.92 -2.77
CA GLU A 103 16.86 -0.64 -3.45
C GLU A 103 15.90 0.24 -2.66
N LEU A 104 14.85 -0.36 -2.04
CA LEU A 104 13.94 0.38 -1.18
C LEU A 104 14.64 0.92 0.07
N LYS A 105 15.54 0.13 0.68
CA LYS A 105 16.35 0.58 1.82
C LYS A 105 17.26 1.76 1.42
N GLN A 106 17.93 1.64 0.28
CA GLN A 106 18.78 2.71 -0.25
C GLN A 106 17.98 3.99 -0.55
N LEU A 107 16.77 3.86 -1.12
CA LEU A 107 15.90 4.99 -1.39
C LEU A 107 15.52 5.74 -0.11
N VAL A 108 15.21 5.03 0.97
CA VAL A 108 14.92 5.63 2.27
C VAL A 108 16.13 6.38 2.83
N VAL A 109 17.34 5.79 2.73
CA VAL A 109 18.58 6.44 3.14
C VAL A 109 18.82 7.72 2.33
N GLN A 110 18.61 7.66 1.01
CA GLN A 110 18.74 8.82 0.13
C GLN A 110 17.73 9.93 0.49
N ILE A 111 16.48 9.57 0.81
CA ILE A 111 15.46 10.53 1.29
C ILE A 111 15.94 11.21 2.57
N LYS A 112 16.45 10.44 3.54
CA LYS A 112 16.99 10.97 4.80
C LYS A 112 18.15 11.94 4.53
N GLN A 113 19.09 11.58 3.66
CA GLN A 113 20.21 12.43 3.28
C GLN A 113 19.72 13.72 2.60
N ASN A 114 18.83 13.65 1.62
CA ASN A 114 18.28 14.81 0.92
C ASN A 114 17.55 15.79 1.85
N LEU A 115 16.82 15.27 2.85
CA LEU A 115 16.18 16.09 3.88
C LEU A 115 17.19 16.76 4.81
N THR A 116 18.37 16.17 4.99
CA THR A 116 19.45 16.69 5.84
C THR A 116 20.33 17.70 5.08
N CYS A 117 20.63 17.45 3.80
CA CYS A 117 21.58 18.24 3.00
C CYS A 117 21.04 19.60 2.51
N LYS A 118 19.74 19.89 2.61
CA LYS A 118 19.18 21.23 2.27
C LYS A 118 19.51 22.32 3.30
N VAL A 119 20.39 22.04 4.27
CA VAL A 119 20.82 22.99 5.29
C VAL A 119 22.06 23.72 4.78
N ASN A 120 21.91 25.02 4.51
CA ASN A 120 23.04 25.90 4.22
C ASN A 120 23.91 26.01 5.49
N THR A 121 25.23 25.96 5.37
CA THR A 121 26.20 25.88 6.50
C THR A 121 26.06 27.01 7.53
N TYR A 122 25.41 28.11 7.18
CA TYR A 122 25.22 29.31 8.01
C TYR A 122 23.94 29.31 8.88
N THR A 123 23.08 28.29 8.79
CA THR A 123 21.86 28.21 9.62
C THR A 123 21.67 26.79 10.18
N PRO A 124 21.73 26.58 11.51
CA PRO A 124 21.55 25.26 12.13
C PRO A 124 20.08 24.81 12.19
N ARG A 125 19.22 25.33 11.29
CA ARG A 125 17.81 24.93 11.23
C ARG A 125 17.68 23.64 10.44
N GLU A 126 16.89 22.71 10.99
CA GLU A 126 16.49 21.46 10.33
C GLU A 126 16.08 21.75 8.88
N GLY A 127 16.60 20.97 7.92
CA GLY A 127 16.35 21.19 6.50
C GLY A 127 14.86 21.30 6.18
N ARG A 128 14.51 22.08 5.15
CA ARG A 128 13.10 22.26 4.72
C ARG A 128 12.44 20.88 4.49
N GLY A 129 11.53 20.49 5.38
CA GLY A 129 10.81 19.21 5.35
C GLY A 129 11.16 18.21 6.47
N MET A 130 12.26 18.41 7.20
CA MET A 130 12.68 17.52 8.29
C MET A 130 11.99 17.88 9.62
N THR A 131 10.68 17.62 9.71
CA THR A 131 9.93 17.87 10.95
C THR A 131 10.22 16.83 12.03
N ARG A 132 9.92 17.13 13.31
CA ARG A 132 9.99 16.16 14.42
C ARG A 132 9.24 14.85 14.12
N ARG A 133 8.10 14.93 13.43
CA ARG A 133 7.30 13.77 13.01
C ARG A 133 8.01 12.94 11.95
N VAL A 134 8.55 13.58 10.92
CA VAL A 134 9.33 12.90 9.85
C VAL A 134 10.57 12.23 10.44
N ARG A 135 11.28 12.91 11.34
CA ARG A 135 12.43 12.32 12.05
C ARG A 135 12.04 11.08 12.85
N ALA A 136 10.94 11.15 13.60
CA ALA A 136 10.44 10.00 14.35
C ALA A 136 10.02 8.84 13.44
N CYS A 137 9.34 9.14 12.33
CA CYS A 137 8.95 8.17 11.32
C CYS A 137 10.17 7.46 10.71
N LEU A 138 11.20 8.21 10.30
CA LEU A 138 12.43 7.65 9.74
C LEU A 138 13.16 6.73 10.72
N ARG A 139 13.24 7.10 12.01
CA ARG A 139 13.85 6.21 13.03
C ARG A 139 13.10 4.88 13.17
N ARG A 140 11.77 4.92 13.31
CA ARG A 140 10.94 3.70 13.38
C ARG A 140 11.10 2.84 12.13
N LEU A 141 11.22 3.50 10.97
CA LEU A 141 11.31 2.84 9.69
C LEU A 141 12.67 2.15 9.51
N GLU A 142 13.77 2.75 9.95
CA GLU A 142 15.11 2.11 9.97
C GLU A 142 15.11 0.80 10.74
N GLU A 143 14.54 0.79 11.96
CA GLU A 143 14.43 -0.42 12.79
C GLU A 143 13.57 -1.49 12.10
N LYS A 144 12.38 -1.13 11.63
CA LYS A 144 11.44 -2.09 11.06
C LYS A 144 11.90 -2.63 9.69
N LEU A 145 12.60 -1.85 8.87
CA LEU A 145 13.14 -2.30 7.57
C LEU A 145 14.15 -3.44 7.70
N LEU A 146 14.87 -3.52 8.82
CA LEU A 146 15.82 -4.59 9.10
C LEU A 146 15.08 -5.92 9.36
N MET A 147 14.03 -5.87 10.17
CA MET A 147 13.33 -7.06 10.65
C MET A 147 12.25 -7.57 9.69
N HIS A 148 11.67 -6.70 8.86
CA HIS A 148 10.45 -6.98 8.07
C HIS A 148 10.49 -8.26 7.24
N ASN A 149 11.63 -8.57 6.62
CA ASN A 149 11.76 -9.73 5.74
C ASN A 149 11.70 -11.06 6.49
N GLY A 150 12.00 -11.09 7.78
CA GLY A 150 11.89 -12.28 8.64
C GLY A 150 10.50 -12.49 9.22
N LEU A 151 9.61 -11.51 9.11
CA LEU A 151 8.28 -11.57 9.72
C LEU A 151 7.34 -12.55 9.00
N ALA A 152 6.37 -13.08 9.76
CA ALA A 152 5.24 -13.81 9.21
C ALA A 152 4.37 -12.89 8.35
N ARG A 153 3.58 -13.47 7.44
CA ARG A 153 2.73 -12.69 6.52
C ARG A 153 1.78 -11.76 7.27
N TRP A 154 1.10 -12.27 8.29
CA TRP A 154 0.14 -11.49 9.08
C TRP A 154 0.81 -10.33 9.84
N GLN A 155 2.09 -10.46 10.21
CA GLN A 155 2.88 -9.38 10.81
C GLN A 155 3.31 -8.34 9.76
N GLN A 156 3.73 -8.77 8.56
CA GLN A 156 4.00 -7.85 7.45
C GLN A 156 2.75 -7.08 7.02
N GLU A 157 1.60 -7.72 7.14
CA GLU A 157 0.28 -7.14 6.91
C GLU A 157 -0.32 -6.61 8.22
N ALA A 158 0.46 -6.22 9.23
CA ALA A 158 -0.10 -5.51 10.39
C ALA A 158 -0.41 -4.05 10.05
N TYR A 159 -1.35 -3.43 10.77
CA TYR A 159 -1.68 -2.01 10.58
C TYR A 159 -0.45 -1.14 10.74
N TYR A 160 0.33 -1.29 11.82
CA TYR A 160 1.56 -0.54 12.11
C TYR A 160 2.85 -1.20 11.56
N SER A 161 2.76 -1.93 10.45
CA SER A 161 3.93 -2.52 9.77
C SER A 161 4.83 -1.45 9.12
N VAL A 162 5.97 -1.86 8.55
CA VAL A 162 6.85 -0.97 7.75
C VAL A 162 6.07 -0.17 6.71
N TRP A 163 5.08 -0.81 6.09
CA TRP A 163 4.28 -0.18 5.04
C TRP A 163 3.46 1.01 5.55
N HIS A 164 3.09 1.03 6.83
CA HIS A 164 2.44 2.18 7.44
C HIS A 164 3.38 3.38 7.55
N ASP A 165 4.58 3.18 8.09
CA ASP A 165 5.56 4.25 8.20
C ASP A 165 5.98 4.75 6.80
N LEU A 166 6.10 3.85 5.82
CA LEU A 166 6.34 4.23 4.42
C LEU A 166 5.18 5.06 3.81
N LYS A 167 3.93 4.80 4.22
CA LYS A 167 2.77 5.62 3.84
C LYS A 167 2.86 7.01 4.47
N GLU A 168 3.13 7.09 5.77
CA GLU A 168 3.29 8.38 6.48
C GLU A 168 4.44 9.21 5.89
N LEU A 169 5.56 8.57 5.57
CA LEU A 169 6.69 9.22 4.91
C LEU A 169 6.29 9.78 3.54
N ALA A 170 5.60 8.97 2.71
CA ALA A 170 5.14 9.42 1.39
C ALA A 170 4.15 10.60 1.48
N LEU A 171 3.27 10.62 2.48
CA LEU A 171 2.34 11.72 2.73
C LEU A 171 3.04 12.99 3.21
N SER A 172 4.12 12.84 3.98
CA SER A 172 4.89 13.99 4.52
C SER A 172 5.82 14.65 3.49
N LEU A 173 6.08 13.98 2.37
CA LEU A 173 6.93 14.45 1.28
C LEU A 173 6.14 15.13 0.14
N ARG A 174 4.81 15.16 0.22
CA ARG A 174 3.93 15.88 -0.70
C ARG A 174 3.79 17.33 -0.24
#